data_AF-A0A9R0Q1Q0-F1
#
_entry.id   AF-A0A9R0Q1Q0-F1
#
_cell.length_a   1.000
_cell.length_b   1.000
_cell.length_c   1.000
_cell.angle_alpha   90.00
_cell.angle_beta   90.00
_cell.angle_gamma   90.00
#
_symmetry.space_group_name_H-M   'P 1'
#
loop_
_entity.id
_entity.type
_entity.pdbx_description
1 polymer ?
#
loop_
_entity_poly.entity_id
_entity_poly.type
_entity_poly.pdbx_seq_one_letter_code
_entity_poly.pdbx_strand_id
1 'polypeptide(L)'
;MSESSRAFNVDGAGQPADGARGGGKRRPGAGGGGSVPFHRLFAFADGADAALMLVGAVGAVANGAALPLMTVLFGGLVDAFGGAAGGSGDVLARVSQVSLEFVYLAIASAVASFAQVTCWMITGERQAARIRNMYLRTILRQEIAFFDMYTSTGEVVGRMSGDTVLIQDAMGEKVGKFIQLMVTFFGGFAVAFAQGWLLTLVMVATIPPLVLSGAVMSNVVARMASLGQAAYAEAAVVVEQTVGSIRTVRLHLSPGRRKRWRSTTSRLSALTVPVSGKA
;
A
#
# COMPACT_ATOMS: atom_id res chain seq x y z
N MET A 1 10.46 53.10 -18.98
CA MET A 1 9.13 53.50 -19.47
C MET A 1 8.31 52.21 -19.55
N SER A 2 7.83 51.78 -18.38
CA SER A 2 6.41 51.84 -17.91
C SER A 2 5.64 50.64 -18.48
N GLU A 3 5.29 49.62 -17.67
CA GLU A 3 4.08 49.57 -16.81
C GLU A 3 2.81 49.95 -17.62
N SER A 4 1.69 49.22 -17.60
CA SER A 4 1.00 48.53 -16.50
C SER A 4 -0.14 47.72 -17.16
N SER A 5 -0.25 46.40 -16.98
CA SER A 5 -1.08 45.70 -15.97
C SER A 5 -2.59 46.00 -15.96
N ARG A 6 -3.35 44.91 -15.80
CA ARG A 6 -4.79 44.73 -15.42
C ARG A 6 -5.75 44.56 -16.62
N ALA A 7 -6.73 43.65 -16.60
CA ALA A 7 -7.44 43.08 -15.46
C ALA A 7 -8.03 41.69 -15.74
N PHE A 8 -8.09 40.91 -14.66
CA PHE A 8 -9.05 39.85 -14.37
C PHE A 8 -10.46 40.45 -14.21
N ASN A 9 -11.49 39.90 -14.86
CA ASN A 9 -12.83 39.85 -14.26
C ASN A 9 -13.68 38.70 -14.81
N VAL A 10 -14.55 38.23 -13.92
CA VAL A 10 -15.42 37.06 -13.94
C VAL A 10 -16.88 37.51 -14.18
N ASP A 11 -17.67 36.63 -14.80
CA ASP A 11 -19.14 36.56 -14.91
C ASP A 11 -19.94 37.52 -15.82
N GLY A 12 -20.85 36.92 -16.61
CA GLY A 12 -21.98 37.61 -17.24
C GLY A 12 -22.54 36.92 -18.50
N ALA A 13 -23.69 36.26 -18.35
CA ALA A 13 -24.43 35.46 -19.33
C ALA A 13 -24.77 36.15 -20.68
N GLY A 14 -24.95 35.33 -21.72
CA GLY A 14 -25.64 35.73 -22.96
C GLY A 14 -25.25 34.93 -24.20
N GLN A 15 -25.84 33.75 -24.37
CA GLN A 15 -25.83 33.03 -25.65
C GLN A 15 -26.80 33.74 -26.63
N PRO A 16 -26.52 33.73 -27.94
CA PRO A 16 -27.36 32.89 -28.78
C PRO A 16 -26.58 32.06 -29.81
N ALA A 17 -27.23 30.98 -30.21
CA ALA A 17 -26.81 30.04 -31.22
C ALA A 17 -26.72 30.68 -32.62
N ASP A 18 -25.70 30.33 -33.39
CA ASP A 18 -25.93 29.84 -34.75
C ASP A 18 -24.73 29.06 -35.30
N GLY A 19 -25.01 28.05 -36.12
CA GLY A 19 -24.07 26.99 -36.47
C GLY A 19 -23.10 27.30 -37.62
N ALA A 20 -21.92 26.67 -37.58
CA ALA A 20 -21.19 26.29 -38.79
C ALA A 20 -20.19 25.16 -38.50
N ARG A 21 -20.10 24.26 -39.47
CA ARG A 21 -19.42 22.97 -39.46
C ARG A 21 -17.90 23.08 -39.25
N GLY A 22 -17.36 22.16 -38.46
CA GLY A 22 -15.93 21.85 -38.44
C GLY A 22 -15.72 20.44 -37.88
N GLY A 23 -15.35 19.49 -38.73
CA GLY A 23 -15.15 18.08 -38.37
C GLY A 23 -14.06 17.89 -37.31
N GLY A 24 -14.48 17.76 -36.05
CA GLY A 24 -13.63 17.35 -34.95
C GLY A 24 -13.56 15.83 -34.88
N LYS A 25 -12.46 15.26 -35.38
CA LYS A 25 -12.02 13.89 -35.15
C LYS A 25 -12.11 13.63 -33.63
N ARG A 26 -13.07 12.81 -33.19
CA ARG A 26 -13.21 12.40 -31.79
C ARG A 26 -11.89 11.78 -31.34
N ARG A 27 -11.15 12.49 -30.50
CA ARG A 27 -10.06 11.89 -29.72
C ARG A 27 -10.70 10.76 -28.91
N PRO A 28 -10.18 9.52 -28.97
CA PRO A 28 -10.67 8.47 -28.10
C PRO A 28 -10.43 8.93 -26.68
N GLY A 29 -11.51 8.93 -25.89
CA GLY A 29 -11.45 9.35 -24.50
C GLY A 29 -10.35 8.57 -23.78
N ALA A 30 -9.54 9.29 -23.01
CA ALA A 30 -8.78 8.71 -21.93
C ALA A 30 -9.75 7.87 -21.10
N GLY A 31 -9.61 6.54 -21.18
CA GLY A 31 -10.48 5.60 -20.50
C GLY A 31 -10.49 5.90 -19.01
N GLY A 32 -11.67 6.21 -18.48
CA GLY A 32 -11.87 6.19 -17.03
C GLY A 32 -11.42 4.83 -16.51
N GLY A 33 -10.68 4.83 -15.40
CA GLY A 33 -10.11 3.64 -14.78
C GLY A 33 -11.19 2.60 -14.47
N GLY A 34 -11.41 1.68 -15.40
CA GLY A 34 -12.29 0.54 -15.21
C GLY A 34 -11.60 -0.42 -14.25
N SER A 35 -12.09 -0.47 -13.00
CA SER A 35 -11.67 -1.52 -12.07
C SER A 35 -12.05 -2.87 -12.65
N VAL A 36 -11.06 -3.71 -12.92
CA VAL A 36 -11.29 -5.07 -13.38
C VAL A 36 -11.72 -5.90 -12.17
N PRO A 37 -12.81 -6.69 -12.27
CA PRO A 37 -13.26 -7.46 -11.12
C PRO A 37 -12.22 -8.51 -10.72
N PHE A 38 -11.99 -8.65 -9.40
CA PHE A 38 -10.90 -9.44 -8.82
C PHE A 38 -10.85 -10.90 -9.28
N HIS A 39 -12.01 -11.52 -9.54
CA HIS A 39 -12.07 -12.90 -10.02
C HIS A 39 -11.47 -13.09 -11.42
N ARG A 40 -11.46 -12.05 -12.27
CA ARG A 40 -10.81 -12.10 -13.58
C ARG A 40 -9.29 -12.07 -13.50
N LEU A 41 -8.74 -11.65 -12.36
CA LEU A 41 -7.31 -11.69 -12.13
C LEU A 41 -6.79 -13.14 -12.06
N PHE A 42 -7.63 -14.07 -11.60
CA PHE A 42 -7.35 -15.50 -11.55
C PHE A 42 -7.79 -16.28 -12.81
N ALA A 43 -8.32 -15.60 -13.84
CA ALA A 43 -8.81 -16.27 -15.04
C ALA A 43 -7.72 -16.99 -15.85
N PHE A 44 -6.44 -16.69 -15.58
CA PHE A 44 -5.29 -17.33 -16.24
C PHE A 44 -4.71 -18.51 -15.44
N ALA A 45 -5.34 -18.90 -14.32
CA ALA A 45 -4.95 -20.02 -13.47
C ALA A 45 -5.06 -21.37 -14.20
N ASP A 46 -3.97 -22.13 -14.23
CA ASP A 46 -4.01 -23.55 -14.63
C ASP A 46 -4.60 -24.41 -13.51
N GLY A 47 -4.98 -25.66 -13.83
CA GLY A 47 -5.41 -26.64 -12.82
C GLY A 47 -4.35 -26.91 -11.73
N ALA A 48 -3.06 -26.83 -12.07
CA ALA A 48 -1.96 -26.93 -11.10
C ALA A 48 -1.90 -25.71 -10.16
N ASP A 49 -2.21 -24.52 -10.67
CA ASP A 49 -2.25 -23.29 -9.86
C ASP A 49 -3.48 -23.31 -8.94
N ALA A 50 -4.62 -23.83 -9.40
CA ALA A 50 -5.79 -24.04 -8.56
C ALA A 50 -5.51 -24.99 -7.38
N ALA A 51 -4.76 -26.07 -7.61
CA ALA A 51 -4.35 -26.98 -6.54
C ALA A 51 -3.43 -26.29 -5.52
N LEU A 52 -2.43 -25.51 -5.98
CA LEU A 52 -1.56 -24.72 -5.11
C LEU A 52 -2.33 -23.67 -4.32
N MET A 53 -3.30 -23.00 -4.93
CA MET A 53 -4.17 -22.04 -4.25
C MET A 53 -5.01 -22.70 -3.16
N LEU A 54 -5.54 -23.91 -3.39
CA LEU A 54 -6.29 -24.65 -2.37
C LEU A 54 -5.40 -25.02 -1.18
N VAL A 55 -4.21 -25.57 -1.43
CA VAL A 55 -3.24 -25.90 -0.37
C VAL A 55 -2.82 -24.64 0.39
N GLY A 56 -2.53 -23.55 -0.33
CA GLY A 56 -2.19 -22.26 0.24
C GLY A 56 -3.32 -21.63 1.06
N ALA A 57 -4.58 -21.82 0.65
CA ALA A 57 -5.75 -21.35 1.38
C ALA A 57 -5.96 -22.14 2.68
N VAL A 58 -5.83 -23.47 2.64
CA VAL A 58 -5.90 -24.32 3.85
C VAL A 58 -4.76 -23.96 4.82
N GLY A 59 -3.54 -23.76 4.31
CA GLY A 59 -2.42 -23.27 5.11
C GLY A 59 -2.68 -21.89 5.72
N ALA A 60 -3.30 -20.97 4.97
CA ALA A 60 -3.67 -19.65 5.47
C ALA A 60 -4.70 -19.71 6.60
N VAL A 61 -5.69 -20.61 6.50
CA VAL A 61 -6.70 -20.83 7.54
C VAL A 61 -6.04 -21.40 8.80
N ALA A 62 -5.22 -22.44 8.66
CA ALA A 62 -4.52 -23.05 9.79
C ALA A 62 -3.58 -22.04 10.50
N ASN A 63 -2.81 -21.28 9.72
CA ASN A 63 -1.94 -20.24 10.27
C ASN A 63 -2.73 -19.07 10.89
N GLY A 64 -3.87 -18.70 10.32
CA GLY A 64 -4.76 -17.67 10.87
C GLY A 64 -5.38 -18.06 12.22
N ALA A 65 -5.70 -19.35 12.39
CA ALA A 65 -6.25 -19.90 13.63
C ALA A 65 -5.19 -20.08 14.74
N ALA A 66 -3.90 -20.09 14.41
CA ALA A 66 -2.83 -20.31 15.38
C ALA A 66 -2.80 -19.25 16.50
N LEU A 67 -3.07 -17.97 16.18
CA LEU A 67 -3.11 -16.89 17.16
C LEU A 67 -4.25 -17.06 18.18
N PRO A 68 -5.53 -17.25 17.78
CA PRO A 68 -6.60 -17.56 18.72
C PRO A 68 -6.38 -18.85 19.51
N LEU A 69 -5.79 -19.89 18.92
CA LEU A 69 -5.50 -21.13 19.65
C LEU A 69 -4.41 -20.91 20.71
N MET A 70 -3.39 -20.12 20.39
CA MET A 70 -2.33 -19.76 21.32
C MET A 70 -2.89 -19.05 22.57
N THR A 71 -3.87 -18.17 22.42
CA THR A 71 -4.48 -17.46 23.56
C THR A 71 -5.26 -18.39 24.48
N VAL A 72 -5.92 -19.43 23.93
CA VAL A 72 -6.61 -20.46 24.72
C VAL A 72 -5.61 -21.30 25.51
N LEU A 73 -4.53 -21.77 24.86
CA LEU A 73 -3.46 -22.51 25.53
C LEU A 73 -2.81 -21.69 26.65
N PHE A 74 -2.62 -20.39 26.40
CA PHE A 74 -2.10 -19.48 27.41
C PHE A 74 -3.06 -19.32 28.60
N GLY A 75 -4.37 -19.26 28.35
CA GLY A 75 -5.37 -19.29 29.42
C GLY A 75 -5.27 -20.56 30.28
N GLY A 76 -5.16 -21.72 29.64
CA GLY A 76 -4.96 -23.00 30.36
C GLY A 76 -3.66 -23.05 31.16
N LEU A 77 -2.59 -22.42 30.67
CA LEU A 77 -1.33 -22.28 31.42
C LEU A 77 -1.53 -21.43 32.69
N VAL A 78 -2.22 -20.29 32.56
CA VAL A 78 -2.54 -19.40 33.70
C VAL A 78 -3.40 -20.14 34.73
N ASP A 79 -4.40 -20.90 34.29
CA ASP A 79 -5.26 -21.70 35.17
C ASP A 79 -4.48 -22.83 35.88
N ALA A 80 -3.53 -23.47 35.20
CA ALA A 80 -2.67 -24.48 35.80
C ALA A 80 -1.80 -23.91 36.93
N PHE A 81 -1.29 -22.67 36.76
CA PHE A 81 -0.59 -21.96 37.83
C PHE A 81 -1.53 -21.43 38.92
N GLY A 82 -2.75 -21.01 38.58
CA GLY A 82 -3.75 -20.54 39.54
C GLY A 82 -4.26 -21.65 40.46
N GLY A 83 -4.48 -22.86 39.92
CA GLY A 83 -4.92 -24.03 40.67
C GLY A 83 -3.86 -24.58 41.65
N ALA A 84 -2.58 -24.30 41.41
CA ALA A 84 -1.46 -24.65 42.28
C ALA A 84 -1.55 -24.03 43.68
N ALA A 85 -2.19 -22.86 43.79
CA ALA A 85 -2.32 -22.13 45.05
C ALA A 85 -3.18 -22.87 46.09
N GLY A 86 -3.96 -23.88 45.68
CA GLY A 86 -4.83 -24.68 46.55
C GLY A 86 -4.33 -26.10 46.90
N GLY A 87 -3.22 -26.57 46.31
CA GLY A 87 -2.69 -27.92 46.54
C GLY A 87 -1.58 -28.30 45.56
N SER A 88 -0.37 -28.50 46.06
CA SER A 88 0.91 -28.48 45.33
C SER A 88 1.33 -29.80 44.65
N GLY A 89 0.41 -30.76 44.44
CA GLY A 89 0.78 -32.09 43.95
C GLY A 89 0.99 -32.22 42.43
N ASP A 90 0.25 -31.48 41.61
CA ASP A 90 0.00 -31.87 40.21
C ASP A 90 0.27 -30.75 39.17
N VAL A 91 0.89 -29.66 39.62
CA VAL A 91 1.13 -28.44 38.82
C VAL A 91 2.15 -28.71 37.73
N LEU A 92 3.23 -29.43 38.05
CA LEU A 92 4.30 -29.74 37.10
C LEU A 92 3.78 -30.62 35.95
N ALA A 93 2.90 -31.57 36.25
CA ALA A 93 2.24 -32.41 35.24
C ALA A 93 1.36 -31.57 34.29
N ARG A 94 0.51 -30.69 34.84
CA ARG A 94 -0.35 -29.80 34.02
C ARG A 94 0.45 -28.82 33.16
N VAL A 95 1.47 -28.18 33.73
CA VAL A 95 2.32 -27.23 33.00
C VAL A 95 3.12 -27.93 31.90
N SER A 96 3.64 -29.13 32.16
CA SER A 96 4.35 -29.91 31.12
C SER A 96 3.43 -30.33 29.97
N GLN A 97 2.18 -30.70 30.26
CA GLN A 97 1.18 -31.01 29.23
C GLN A 97 0.86 -29.79 28.35
N VAL A 98 0.56 -28.64 28.97
CA VAL A 98 0.27 -27.40 28.22
C VAL A 98 1.50 -26.95 27.41
N SER A 99 2.71 -27.11 27.95
CA SER A 99 3.96 -26.80 27.25
C SER A 99 4.15 -27.67 25.99
N LEU A 100 3.78 -28.95 26.03
CA LEU A 100 3.82 -29.83 24.85
C LEU A 100 2.80 -29.38 23.79
N GLU A 101 1.61 -28.94 24.18
CA GLU A 101 0.60 -28.40 23.27
C GLU A 101 1.11 -27.13 22.54
N PHE A 102 1.86 -26.26 23.23
CA PHE A 102 2.54 -25.12 22.61
C PHE A 102 3.57 -25.56 21.56
N VAL A 103 4.35 -26.60 21.84
CA VAL A 103 5.34 -27.13 20.88
C VAL A 103 4.64 -27.71 19.65
N TYR A 104 3.57 -28.49 19.83
CA TYR A 104 2.80 -29.02 18.70
C TYR A 104 2.16 -27.91 17.86
N LEU A 105 1.60 -26.88 18.50
CA LEU A 105 1.04 -25.72 17.81
C LEU A 105 2.11 -24.94 17.04
N ALA A 106 3.31 -24.77 17.62
CA ALA A 106 4.43 -24.09 16.97
C ALA A 106 4.90 -24.84 15.71
N ILE A 107 5.05 -26.15 15.78
CA ILE A 107 5.44 -26.97 14.62
C ILE A 107 4.34 -26.94 13.56
N ALA A 108 3.08 -27.12 13.95
CA ALA A 108 1.95 -27.09 13.01
C ALA A 108 1.81 -25.73 12.32
N SER A 109 1.93 -24.63 13.07
CA SER A 109 1.86 -23.26 12.51
C SER A 109 3.08 -22.92 11.64
N ALA A 110 4.27 -23.41 11.97
CA ALA A 110 5.45 -23.27 11.11
C ALA A 110 5.26 -23.96 9.76
N VAL A 111 4.76 -25.21 9.76
CA VAL A 111 4.48 -25.95 8.51
C VAL A 111 3.36 -25.28 7.72
N ALA A 112 2.27 -24.88 8.39
CA ALA A 112 1.14 -24.21 7.75
C ALA A 112 1.51 -22.86 7.13
N SER A 113 2.30 -22.04 7.85
CA SER A 113 2.76 -20.73 7.37
C SER A 113 3.73 -20.88 6.20
N PHE A 114 4.64 -21.86 6.25
CA PHE A 114 5.54 -22.16 5.15
C PHE A 114 4.75 -22.59 3.90
N ALA A 115 3.84 -23.57 4.05
CA ALA A 115 3.00 -24.04 2.95
C ALA A 115 2.14 -22.90 2.36
N GLN A 116 1.55 -22.05 3.21
CA GLN A 116 0.80 -20.87 2.79
C GLN A 116 1.65 -19.95 1.91
N VAL A 117 2.76 -19.44 2.45
CA VAL A 117 3.57 -18.42 1.76
C VAL A 117 4.16 -18.97 0.47
N THR A 118 4.70 -20.20 0.50
CA THR A 118 5.32 -20.81 -0.68
C THR A 118 4.29 -21.09 -1.78
N CYS A 119 3.12 -21.66 -1.47
CA CYS A 119 2.12 -21.96 -2.49
C CYS A 119 1.55 -20.69 -3.15
N TRP A 120 1.28 -19.66 -2.36
CA TRP A 120 0.79 -18.38 -2.86
C TRP A 120 1.85 -17.63 -3.68
N MET A 121 3.11 -17.63 -3.25
CA MET A 121 4.20 -16.98 -3.97
C MET A 121 4.49 -17.66 -5.32
N ILE A 122 4.55 -19.00 -5.34
CA ILE A 122 4.73 -19.76 -6.59
C ILE A 122 3.58 -19.49 -7.57
N THR A 123 2.34 -19.48 -7.08
CA THR A 123 1.17 -19.21 -7.93
C THR A 123 1.21 -17.81 -8.51
N GLY A 124 1.55 -16.80 -7.69
CA GLY A 124 1.69 -15.41 -8.13
C GLY A 124 2.74 -15.25 -9.24
N GLU A 125 3.92 -15.86 -9.07
CA GLU A 125 5.01 -15.83 -10.05
C GLU A 125 4.62 -16.49 -11.39
N ARG A 126 4.01 -17.68 -11.34
CA ARG A 126 3.59 -18.40 -12.56
C ARG A 126 2.55 -17.62 -13.36
N GLN A 127 1.58 -17.03 -12.66
CA GLN A 127 0.53 -16.23 -13.27
C GLN A 127 1.07 -14.91 -13.84
N ALA A 128 1.93 -14.22 -13.09
CA ALA A 128 2.57 -13.00 -13.56
C ALA A 128 3.45 -13.23 -14.80
N ALA A 129 4.23 -14.32 -14.82
CA ALA A 129 5.04 -14.69 -15.98
C ALA A 129 4.17 -14.98 -17.22
N ARG A 130 3.02 -15.65 -17.04
CA ARG A 130 2.06 -15.91 -18.12
C ARG A 130 1.44 -14.62 -18.65
N ILE A 131 0.99 -13.73 -17.76
CA ILE A 131 0.46 -12.42 -18.13
C ILE A 131 1.50 -11.63 -18.91
N ARG A 132 2.75 -11.58 -18.44
CA ARG A 132 3.86 -10.90 -19.11
C ARG A 132 4.10 -11.44 -20.52
N ASN A 133 4.08 -12.75 -20.69
CA ASN A 133 4.24 -13.40 -22.01
C ASN A 133 3.07 -13.09 -22.96
N MET A 134 1.83 -13.13 -22.47
CA MET A 134 0.65 -12.80 -23.29
C MET A 134 0.61 -11.31 -23.64
N TYR A 135 1.00 -10.44 -22.71
CA TYR A 135 1.13 -9.00 -22.93
C TYR A 135 2.13 -8.71 -24.04
N LEU A 136 3.35 -9.29 -23.95
CA LEU A 136 4.37 -9.15 -24.97
C LEU A 136 3.92 -9.69 -26.33
N ARG A 137 3.28 -10.86 -26.37
CA ARG A 137 2.78 -11.43 -27.61
C ARG A 137 1.69 -10.56 -28.27
N THR A 138 0.85 -9.92 -27.47
CA THR A 138 -0.23 -9.06 -27.95
C THR A 138 0.32 -7.74 -28.47
N ILE A 139 1.27 -7.13 -27.75
CA ILE A 139 1.85 -5.85 -28.18
C ILE A 139 2.68 -5.98 -29.46
N LEU A 140 3.39 -7.10 -29.65
CA LEU A 140 4.14 -7.37 -30.87
C LEU A 140 3.25 -7.63 -32.10
N ARG A 141 1.96 -7.93 -31.90
CA ARG A 141 0.99 -8.14 -32.98
C ARG A 141 0.17 -6.89 -33.32
N GLN A 142 0.40 -5.80 -32.60
CA GLN A 142 -0.36 -4.58 -32.74
C GLN A 142 0.15 -3.73 -33.92
N GLU A 143 -0.77 -3.01 -34.56
CA GLU A 143 -0.45 -2.12 -35.69
C GLU A 143 0.46 -0.95 -35.29
N ILE A 144 1.28 -0.48 -36.23
CA ILE A 144 2.24 0.63 -36.03
C ILE A 144 1.51 1.92 -35.61
N ALA A 145 0.28 2.13 -36.11
CA ALA A 145 -0.56 3.28 -35.74
C ALA A 145 -0.88 3.36 -34.23
N PHE A 146 -0.86 2.22 -33.51
CA PHE A 146 -1.05 2.20 -32.06
C PHE A 146 0.14 2.83 -31.33
N PHE A 147 1.37 2.53 -31.77
CA PHE A 147 2.60 3.06 -31.20
C PHE A 147 2.77 4.56 -31.52
N ASP A 148 2.32 5.01 -32.70
CA ASP A 148 2.37 6.42 -33.08
C ASP A 148 1.33 7.28 -32.35
N MET A 149 0.17 6.71 -32.00
CA MET A 149 -0.96 7.49 -31.46
C MET A 149 -1.14 7.38 -29.94
N TYR A 150 -0.75 6.27 -29.31
CA TYR A 150 -1.15 5.98 -27.91
C TYR A 150 -0.01 5.68 -26.94
N THR A 151 1.21 5.36 -27.38
CA THR A 151 2.24 4.94 -26.41
C THR A 151 3.67 5.16 -26.88
N SER A 152 4.46 5.86 -26.05
CA SER A 152 5.93 5.87 -26.14
C SER A 152 6.48 4.48 -25.84
N THR A 153 7.45 3.97 -26.61
CA THR A 153 8.07 2.65 -26.38
C THR A 153 8.52 2.44 -24.92
N GLY A 154 8.98 3.51 -24.25
CA GLY A 154 9.36 3.47 -22.84
C GLY A 154 8.19 3.29 -21.87
N GLU A 155 7.01 3.84 -22.19
CA GLU A 155 5.80 3.68 -21.37
C GLU A 155 5.25 2.26 -21.45
N VAL A 156 5.31 1.61 -22.62
CA VAL A 156 4.93 0.19 -22.78
C VAL A 156 5.77 -0.70 -21.87
N VAL A 157 7.09 -0.55 -21.93
CA VAL A 157 8.04 -1.37 -21.15
C VAL A 157 7.88 -1.09 -19.66
N GLY A 158 7.66 0.17 -19.30
CA GLY A 158 7.37 0.60 -17.92
C GLY A 158 6.11 -0.05 -17.36
N ARG A 159 5.00 -0.04 -18.11
CA ARG A 159 3.74 -0.69 -17.71
C ARG A 159 3.89 -2.21 -17.63
N MET A 160 4.53 -2.82 -18.64
CA MET A 160 4.74 -4.27 -18.66
C MET A 160 5.55 -4.76 -17.45
N SER A 161 6.53 -3.98 -16.99
CA SER A 161 7.36 -4.35 -15.83
C SER A 161 6.70 -3.96 -14.51
N GLY A 162 6.22 -2.72 -14.39
CA GLY A 162 5.64 -2.17 -13.18
C GLY A 162 4.26 -2.74 -12.84
N ASP A 163 3.31 -2.67 -13.76
CA ASP A 163 1.92 -3.09 -13.50
C ASP A 163 1.84 -4.61 -13.27
N THR A 164 2.68 -5.39 -13.98
CA THR A 164 2.74 -6.85 -13.78
C THR A 164 3.30 -7.22 -12.41
N VAL A 165 4.27 -6.47 -11.88
CA VAL A 165 4.79 -6.71 -10.51
C VAL A 165 3.72 -6.37 -9.47
N LEU A 166 2.96 -5.29 -9.66
CA LEU A 166 1.85 -4.97 -8.77
C LEU A 166 0.76 -6.06 -8.78
N ILE A 167 0.46 -6.63 -9.95
CA ILE A 167 -0.45 -7.77 -10.07
C ILE A 167 0.10 -9.01 -9.36
N GLN A 168 1.40 -9.28 -9.52
CA GLN A 168 2.09 -10.39 -8.87
C GLN A 168 2.02 -10.30 -7.34
N ASP A 169 2.33 -9.13 -6.78
CA ASP A 169 2.26 -8.88 -5.34
C ASP A 169 0.84 -9.04 -4.81
N ALA A 170 -0.15 -8.52 -5.55
CA ALA A 170 -1.55 -8.61 -5.19
C ALA A 170 -2.04 -10.07 -5.18
N MET A 171 -1.66 -10.87 -6.18
CA MET A 171 -2.09 -12.27 -6.31
C MET A 171 -1.33 -13.24 -5.40
N GLY A 172 -0.05 -12.98 -5.15
CA GLY A 172 0.79 -13.83 -4.33
C GLY A 172 0.55 -13.58 -2.84
N GLU A 173 1.24 -12.60 -2.26
CA GLU A 173 1.27 -12.44 -0.81
C GLU A 173 -0.06 -11.91 -0.24
N LYS A 174 -0.69 -10.92 -0.90
CA LYS A 174 -1.82 -10.20 -0.31
C LYS A 174 -3.07 -11.05 -0.14
N VAL A 175 -3.36 -11.96 -1.09
CA VAL A 175 -4.54 -12.84 -0.98
C VAL A 175 -4.39 -13.82 0.19
N GLY A 176 -3.23 -14.47 0.30
CA GLY A 176 -2.95 -15.36 1.42
C GLY A 176 -3.05 -14.64 2.76
N LYS A 177 -2.52 -13.42 2.85
CA LYS A 177 -2.62 -12.59 4.06
C LYS A 177 -4.04 -12.14 4.37
N PHE A 178 -4.84 -11.80 3.37
CA PHE A 178 -6.24 -11.44 3.55
C PHE A 178 -7.04 -12.60 4.17
N ILE A 179 -6.90 -13.81 3.64
CA ILE A 179 -7.55 -15.01 4.19
C ILE A 179 -7.09 -15.26 5.63
N GLN A 180 -5.78 -15.19 5.89
CA GLN A 180 -5.23 -15.36 7.24
C GLN A 180 -5.85 -14.37 8.22
N LEU A 181 -5.89 -13.08 7.87
CA LEU A 181 -6.43 -12.02 8.72
C LEU A 181 -7.93 -12.17 8.97
N MET A 182 -8.70 -12.59 7.95
CA MET A 182 -10.12 -12.90 8.13
C MET A 182 -10.32 -14.05 9.12
N VAL A 183 -9.54 -15.13 9.00
CA VAL A 183 -9.63 -16.26 9.92
C VAL A 183 -9.19 -15.88 11.32
N THR A 184 -8.13 -15.10 11.49
CA THR A 184 -7.71 -14.59 12.79
C THR A 184 -8.77 -13.69 13.42
N PHE A 185 -9.42 -12.84 12.62
CA PHE A 185 -10.51 -11.97 13.07
C PHE A 185 -11.70 -12.79 13.56
N PHE A 186 -12.29 -13.63 12.70
CA PHE A 186 -13.45 -14.44 13.07
C PHE A 186 -13.12 -15.48 14.14
N GLY A 187 -11.95 -16.13 14.05
CA GLY A 187 -11.48 -17.10 15.03
C GLY A 187 -11.23 -16.46 16.40
N GLY A 188 -10.64 -15.25 16.44
CA GLY A 188 -10.44 -14.51 17.67
C GLY A 188 -11.76 -14.12 18.34
N PHE A 189 -12.72 -13.60 17.57
CA PHE A 189 -14.06 -13.30 18.09
C PHE A 189 -14.79 -14.56 18.57
N ALA A 190 -14.74 -15.65 17.81
CA ALA A 190 -15.37 -16.92 18.19
C ALA A 190 -14.82 -17.46 19.51
N VAL A 191 -13.49 -17.50 19.66
CA VAL A 191 -12.82 -17.93 20.90
C VAL A 191 -13.18 -17.00 22.07
N ALA A 192 -13.18 -15.68 21.83
CA ALA A 192 -13.49 -14.71 22.86
C ALA A 192 -14.92 -14.88 23.38
N PHE A 193 -15.92 -14.98 22.48
CA PHE A 193 -17.32 -15.20 22.88
C PHE A 193 -17.53 -16.55 23.57
N ALA A 194 -16.77 -17.58 23.21
CA ALA A 194 -16.86 -18.90 23.84
C ALA A 194 -16.36 -18.90 25.29
N GLN A 195 -15.29 -18.16 25.60
CA GLN A 195 -14.72 -18.11 26.96
C GLN A 195 -15.53 -17.23 27.91
N GLY A 196 -16.09 -16.11 27.43
CA GLY A 196 -16.87 -15.22 28.30
C GLY A 196 -17.54 -14.08 27.57
N TRP A 197 -18.81 -14.25 27.22
CA TRP A 197 -19.60 -13.27 26.47
C TRP A 197 -19.76 -11.89 27.15
N LEU A 198 -19.71 -11.83 28.48
CA LEU A 198 -19.88 -10.57 29.22
C LEU A 198 -18.62 -9.70 29.17
N LEU A 199 -17.44 -10.30 29.35
CA LEU A 199 -16.16 -9.58 29.27
C LEU A 199 -15.86 -9.16 27.83
N THR A 200 -16.22 -9.97 26.84
CA THR A 200 -16.02 -9.60 25.44
C THR A 200 -16.89 -8.43 25.01
N LEU A 201 -18.17 -8.38 25.42
CA LEU A 201 -19.03 -7.24 25.10
C LEU A 201 -18.46 -5.92 25.64
N VAL A 202 -17.90 -5.93 26.85
CA VAL A 202 -17.24 -4.76 27.44
C VAL A 202 -16.03 -4.35 26.60
N MET A 203 -15.18 -5.30 26.20
CA MET A 203 -14.03 -5.02 25.35
C MET A 203 -14.43 -4.51 23.96
N VAL A 204 -15.46 -5.09 23.35
CA VAL A 204 -15.97 -4.66 22.04
C VAL A 204 -16.54 -3.23 22.11
N ALA A 205 -17.16 -2.83 23.22
CA ALA A 205 -17.62 -1.46 23.42
C ALA A 205 -16.49 -0.42 23.44
N THR A 206 -15.24 -0.81 23.69
CA THR A 206 -14.07 0.08 23.60
C THR A 206 -13.54 0.27 22.17
N ILE A 207 -13.94 -0.59 21.21
CA ILE A 207 -13.47 -0.52 19.83
C ILE A 207 -13.95 0.76 19.10
N PRO A 208 -15.25 1.16 19.15
CA PRO A 208 -15.72 2.37 18.48
C PRO A 208 -14.97 3.68 18.84
N PRO A 209 -14.72 4.01 20.13
CA PRO A 209 -13.98 5.23 20.46
C PRO A 209 -12.51 5.16 19.99
N LEU A 210 -11.87 3.98 20.02
CA LEU A 210 -10.52 3.79 19.47
C LEU A 210 -10.49 4.03 17.95
N VAL A 211 -11.45 3.46 17.22
CA VAL A 211 -11.57 3.67 15.76
C VAL A 211 -11.84 5.14 15.44
N LEU A 212 -12.69 5.82 16.21
CA LEU A 212 -12.97 7.25 16.02
C LEU A 212 -11.72 8.10 16.21
N SER A 213 -10.96 7.87 17.29
CA SER A 213 -9.71 8.59 17.55
C SER A 213 -8.67 8.35 16.45
N GLY A 214 -8.51 7.09 16.02
CA GLY A 214 -7.63 6.72 14.92
C GLY A 214 -8.03 7.36 13.58
N ALA A 215 -9.33 7.39 13.27
CA ALA A 215 -9.85 8.02 12.06
C ALA A 215 -9.62 9.53 12.04
N VAL A 216 -9.82 10.21 13.18
CA VAL A 216 -9.51 11.64 13.31
C VAL A 216 -8.02 11.88 13.07
N MET A 217 -7.15 11.11 13.72
CA MET A 217 -5.70 11.23 13.54
C MET A 217 -5.27 10.98 12.08
N SER A 218 -5.79 9.93 11.44
CA SER A 218 -5.52 9.61 10.04
C SER A 218 -5.93 10.76 9.11
N ASN A 219 -7.11 11.34 9.32
CA ASN A 219 -7.58 12.47 8.54
C ASN A 219 -6.72 13.73 8.74
N VAL A 220 -6.29 14.00 9.97
CA VAL A 220 -5.39 15.14 10.27
C VAL A 220 -4.04 14.96 9.59
N VAL A 221 -3.44 13.77 9.69
CA VAL A 221 -2.17 13.45 9.05
C VAL A 221 -2.28 13.56 7.52
N ALA A 222 -3.35 13.02 6.92
CA ALA A 222 -3.59 13.12 5.49
C ALA A 222 -3.74 14.58 5.03
N ARG A 223 -4.47 15.40 5.79
CA ARG A 223 -4.60 16.84 5.50
C ARG A 223 -3.26 17.56 5.61
N MET A 224 -2.49 17.34 6.67
CA MET A 224 -1.17 17.95 6.84
C MET A 224 -0.20 17.53 5.73
N ALA A 225 -0.21 16.25 5.34
CA ALA A 225 0.59 15.76 4.22
C ALA A 225 0.19 16.47 2.91
N SER A 226 -1.10 16.65 2.64
CA SER A 226 -1.57 17.34 1.43
C SER A 226 -1.16 18.82 1.39
N LEU A 227 -1.25 19.52 2.53
CA LEU A 227 -0.82 20.92 2.66
C LEU A 227 0.70 21.04 2.51
N GLY A 228 1.45 20.12 3.11
CA GLY A 228 2.90 20.05 2.96
C GLY A 228 3.31 19.85 1.50
N GLN A 229 2.70 18.88 0.81
CA GLN A 229 2.95 18.65 -0.62
C GLN A 229 2.59 19.86 -1.48
N ALA A 230 1.50 20.57 -1.18
CA ALA A 230 1.13 21.79 -1.90
C ALA A 230 2.17 22.91 -1.73
N ALA A 231 2.64 23.15 -0.51
CA ALA A 231 3.69 24.14 -0.24
C ALA A 231 5.04 23.76 -0.88
N TYR A 232 5.41 22.47 -0.85
CA TYR A 232 6.58 21.96 -1.55
C TYR A 232 6.48 22.13 -3.07
N ALA A 233 5.31 21.90 -3.65
CA ALA A 233 5.08 22.09 -5.08
C ALA A 233 5.24 23.56 -5.50
N GLU A 234 4.72 24.51 -4.70
CA GLU A 234 4.90 25.94 -4.96
C GLU A 234 6.37 26.36 -4.90
N ALA A 235 7.10 25.91 -3.87
CA ALA A 235 8.53 26.17 -3.76
C ALA A 235 9.32 25.52 -4.92
N ALA A 236 8.94 24.31 -5.35
CA ALA A 236 9.57 23.63 -6.48
C ALA A 236 9.41 24.43 -7.78
N VAL A 237 8.24 25.04 -8.03
CA VAL A 237 8.03 25.91 -9.19
C VAL A 237 8.98 27.10 -9.18
N VAL A 238 9.17 27.76 -8.03
CA VAL A 238 10.09 28.92 -7.90
C VAL A 238 11.54 28.49 -8.15
N VAL A 239 11.95 27.34 -7.61
CA VAL A 239 13.28 26.78 -7.86
C VAL A 239 13.45 26.44 -9.34
N GLU A 240 12.45 25.81 -9.96
CA GLU A 240 12.47 25.44 -11.37
C GLU A 240 12.59 26.68 -12.28
N GLN A 241 11.84 27.76 -11.99
CA GLN A 241 11.96 29.04 -12.69
C GLN A 241 13.35 29.67 -12.53
N THR A 242 13.91 29.59 -11.33
CA THR A 242 15.23 30.17 -11.02
C THR A 242 16.37 29.38 -11.69
N VAL A 243 16.30 28.05 -11.66
CA VAL A 243 17.27 27.15 -12.32
C VAL A 243 17.12 27.22 -13.84
N GLY A 244 15.89 27.25 -14.37
CA GLY A 244 15.63 27.43 -15.80
C GLY A 244 16.17 28.76 -16.34
N SER A 245 16.15 29.81 -15.52
CA SER A 245 16.71 31.12 -15.85
C SER A 245 18.15 31.34 -15.34
N ILE A 246 18.89 30.28 -15.00
CA ILE A 246 20.21 30.39 -14.35
C ILE A 246 21.22 31.23 -15.14
N ARG A 247 21.15 31.20 -16.48
CA ARG A 247 22.03 32.00 -17.35
C ARG A 247 21.75 33.50 -17.14
N THR A 248 20.48 33.88 -17.11
CA THR A 248 20.00 35.25 -16.86
C THR A 248 20.33 35.69 -15.44
N VAL A 249 20.10 34.85 -14.44
CA VAL A 249 20.47 35.11 -13.03
C VAL A 249 21.98 35.33 -12.90
N ARG A 250 22.79 34.51 -13.56
CA ARG A 250 24.27 34.59 -13.52
C ARG A 250 24.83 35.81 -14.28
N LEU A 251 24.17 36.22 -15.37
CA LEU A 251 24.48 37.44 -16.13
C LEU A 251 24.13 38.71 -15.34
N HIS A 252 23.00 38.73 -14.63
CA HIS A 252 22.58 39.86 -13.78
C HIS A 252 23.39 40.00 -12.47
N LEU A 253 24.07 38.93 -12.05
CA LEU A 253 24.98 38.93 -10.91
C LEU A 253 26.30 39.63 -11.26
N SER A 254 26.30 40.97 -11.16
CA SER A 254 27.49 41.81 -11.24
C SER A 254 28.60 41.29 -10.30
N PRO A 255 29.90 41.48 -10.62
CA PRO A 255 31.01 40.95 -9.82
C PRO A 255 30.94 41.35 -8.33
N GLY A 256 30.44 42.56 -8.04
CA GLY A 256 30.19 43.03 -6.67
C GLY A 256 29.06 42.30 -5.94
N ARG A 257 27.93 42.00 -6.62
CA ARG A 257 26.81 41.24 -6.03
C ARG A 257 27.13 39.76 -5.85
N ARG A 258 28.06 39.21 -6.63
CA ARG A 258 28.57 37.84 -6.48
C ARG A 258 29.37 37.64 -5.19
N LYS A 259 30.13 38.64 -4.74
CA LYS A 259 30.83 38.60 -3.43
C LYS A 259 29.84 38.66 -2.27
N ARG A 260 28.79 39.49 -2.38
CA ARG A 260 27.71 39.58 -1.36
C ARG A 260 26.87 38.32 -1.28
N TRP A 261 26.50 37.72 -2.41
CA TRP A 261 25.82 36.43 -2.42
C TRP A 261 26.67 35.33 -1.79
N ARG A 262 27.97 35.26 -2.12
CA ARG A 262 28.89 34.31 -1.48
C ARG A 262 28.95 34.51 0.04
N SER A 263 29.15 35.74 0.52
CA SER A 263 29.22 35.98 1.97
C SER A 263 27.90 35.68 2.68
N THR A 264 26.75 35.94 2.05
CA THR A 264 25.44 35.56 2.59
C THR A 264 25.23 34.04 2.62
N THR A 265 25.62 33.31 1.55
CA THR A 265 25.56 31.84 1.55
C THR A 265 26.54 31.22 2.55
N SER A 266 27.73 31.80 2.75
CA SER A 266 28.70 31.35 3.76
C SER A 266 28.17 31.54 5.19
N ARG A 267 27.43 32.62 5.44
CA ARG A 267 26.78 32.88 6.73
C ARG A 267 25.58 31.95 6.96
N LEU A 268 24.80 31.67 5.91
CA LEU A 268 23.70 30.71 5.98
C LEU A 268 24.20 29.27 6.17
N SER A 269 25.28 28.85 5.49
CA SER A 269 25.89 27.54 5.73
C SER A 269 26.49 27.41 7.13
N ALA A 270 26.96 28.51 7.73
CA ALA A 270 27.41 28.53 9.12
C ALA A 270 26.26 28.49 10.15
N LEU A 271 25.04 28.86 9.73
CA LEU A 271 23.82 28.81 10.55
C LEU A 271 23.00 27.53 10.35
N THR A 272 23.21 26.81 9.25
CA THR A 272 22.33 25.70 8.80
C THR A 272 23.10 24.40 8.58
N VAL A 273 23.78 23.88 9.60
CA VAL A 273 24.02 22.42 9.85
C VAL A 273 24.89 22.27 11.12
N PRO A 274 24.39 21.49 12.11
CA PRO A 274 24.83 20.11 12.18
C PRO A 274 23.65 19.14 12.04
N VAL A 275 23.27 18.80 10.81
CA VAL A 275 22.64 17.51 10.48
C VAL A 275 23.62 16.73 9.61
N SER A 276 24.75 16.36 10.19
CA SER A 276 25.57 15.23 9.75
C SER A 276 26.57 14.92 10.86
N GLY A 277 26.20 13.98 11.71
CA GLY A 277 27.08 13.47 12.76
C GLY A 277 26.45 12.28 13.46
N LYS A 278 26.94 11.08 13.08
CA LYS A 278 26.76 9.74 13.67
C LYS A 278 25.66 8.88 13.03
N ALA A 279 26.02 8.25 11.91
CA ALA A 279 25.98 6.80 11.81
C ALA A 279 27.41 6.28 12.01
#